data_AF-A0AAJ0H8Q9-F1
#
_entry.id   AF-A0AAJ0H8Q9-F1
#
_cell.length_a   1.000
_cell.length_b   1.000
_cell.length_c   1.000
_cell.angle_alpha   90.00
_cell.angle_beta   90.00
_cell.angle_gamma   90.00
#
_symmetry.space_group_name_H-M   'P 1'
#
loop_
_entity.id
_entity.type
_entity.pdbx_description
1 polymer ?
#
loop_
_entity_poly.entity_id
_entity_poly.type
_entity_poly.pdbx_seq_one_letter_code
_entity_poly.pdbx_strand_id
1 'polypeptide(L)'
;MADPTSIPPAAKARTIAHMNKDHTTDLAHILQHFNGVSPSAANTTTRMVDIDLASITAVTGREPDLHTHVVPLDPPMAKWDDRRQRLIDMTMAARAALGVVTPEGEGDHGAAHGRVLVKGFYPPRGADWISFVAVSFYWVCLAAVRAGVAAEGTGLGGWLDWGFPYGAGGFGWLVEAIFVPVLGIHLGEVFWLERTRLSRYGVARGSTAWFLWLGSVFLEGLPAFFRFDGVVRGLERKLERKGK
;
A
#
# COMPACT_ATOMS: atom_id res chain seq x y z
N MET A 1 40.33 22.85 18.33
CA MET A 1 38.94 22.48 17.98
C MET A 1 39.02 21.60 16.75
N ALA A 2 38.29 20.49 16.68
CA ALA A 2 38.28 19.65 15.47
C ALA A 2 37.65 20.44 14.31
N ASP A 3 38.17 20.26 13.10
CA ASP A 3 37.62 20.88 11.89
C ASP A 3 36.16 20.43 11.69
N PRO A 4 35.18 21.35 11.66
CA PRO A 4 33.77 21.00 11.51
C PRO A 4 33.45 20.30 10.16
N THR A 5 34.35 20.40 9.18
CA THR A 5 34.24 19.72 7.88
C THR A 5 34.84 18.31 7.90
N SER A 6 35.62 17.95 8.93
CA SER A 6 36.17 16.61 9.06
C SER A 6 35.07 15.58 9.39
N ILE A 7 35.03 14.49 8.63
CA ILE A 7 34.06 13.41 8.83
C ILE A 7 34.71 12.33 9.70
N PRO A 8 34.24 12.09 10.94
CA PRO A 8 34.80 11.04 11.79
C PRO A 8 34.50 9.66 11.18
N PRO A 9 35.52 8.82 10.86
CA PRO A 9 35.31 7.56 10.15
C PRO A 9 34.32 6.61 10.85
N ALA A 10 34.38 6.54 12.18
CA ALA A 10 33.46 5.73 12.98
C ALA A 10 32.00 6.24 12.93
N ALA A 11 31.80 7.56 12.86
CA ALA A 11 30.46 8.14 12.75
C ALA A 11 29.87 7.93 11.35
N LYS A 12 30.71 8.02 10.32
CA LYS A 12 30.37 7.68 8.93
C LYS A 12 29.94 6.22 8.80
N ALA A 13 30.76 5.29 9.29
CA ALA A 13 30.44 3.86 9.27
C ALA A 13 29.13 3.54 10.00
N ARG A 14 28.87 4.16 11.16
CA ARG A 14 27.59 4.00 11.87
C ARG A 14 26.39 4.51 11.07
N THR A 15 26.55 5.65 10.40
CA THR A 15 25.48 6.24 9.58
C THR A 15 25.15 5.31 8.41
N ILE A 16 26.16 4.82 7.68
CA ILE A 16 25.98 3.87 6.59
C ILE A 16 25.33 2.57 7.08
N ALA A 17 25.81 2.01 8.20
CA ALA A 17 25.26 0.78 8.77
C ALA A 17 23.79 0.95 9.18
N HIS A 18 23.43 2.07 9.81
CA HIS A 18 22.05 2.37 10.18
C HIS A 18 21.15 2.53 8.96
N MET A 19 21.60 3.29 7.94
CA MET A 19 20.84 3.46 6.70
C MET A 19 20.59 2.13 5.99
N ASN A 20 21.60 1.26 5.94
CA ASN A 20 21.49 -0.06 5.31
C ASN A 20 20.70 -1.09 6.14
N LYS A 21 20.49 -0.84 7.43
CA LYS A 21 19.73 -1.74 8.30
C LYS A 21 18.26 -1.34 8.34
N ASP A 22 17.98 -0.07 8.58
CA ASP A 22 16.65 0.41 8.96
C ASP A 22 15.99 1.25 7.84
N HIS A 23 16.77 1.75 6.86
CA HIS A 23 16.29 2.72 5.84
C HIS A 23 16.56 2.31 4.39
N THR A 24 16.68 1.01 4.10
CA THR A 24 16.90 0.52 2.72
C THR A 24 15.77 0.89 1.76
N THR A 25 14.53 0.88 2.26
CA THR A 25 13.35 1.33 1.51
C THR A 25 13.42 2.82 1.18
N ASP A 26 13.92 3.64 2.12
CA ASP A 26 14.07 5.08 1.88
C ASP A 26 15.18 5.38 0.89
N LEU A 27 16.29 4.65 0.95
CA LEU A 27 17.33 4.72 -0.07
C LEU A 27 16.79 4.37 -1.45
N ALA A 28 15.96 3.32 -1.57
CA ALA A 28 15.33 2.96 -2.84
C ALA A 28 14.44 4.08 -3.38
N HIS A 29 13.70 4.80 -2.52
CA HIS A 29 12.90 5.96 -2.94
C HIS A 29 13.77 7.14 -3.37
N ILE A 30 14.84 7.43 -2.63
CA ILE A 30 15.80 8.48 -2.98
C ILE A 30 16.37 8.21 -4.39
N LEU A 31 16.83 6.98 -4.67
CA LEU A 31 17.37 6.64 -5.99
C LEU A 31 16.32 6.70 -7.11
N GLN A 32 15.09 6.28 -6.83
CA GLN A 32 13.98 6.43 -7.79
C GLN A 32 13.71 7.89 -8.13
N HIS A 33 13.67 8.77 -7.14
CA HIS A 33 13.38 10.18 -7.35
C HIS A 33 14.53 10.94 -8.00
N PHE A 34 15.74 10.84 -7.44
CA PHE A 34 16.87 11.69 -7.82
C PHE A 34 17.69 11.13 -8.98
N ASN A 35 17.73 9.80 -9.17
CA ASN A 35 18.47 9.17 -10.28
C ASN A 35 17.55 8.52 -11.32
N GLY A 36 16.23 8.51 -11.12
CA GLY A 36 15.29 7.88 -12.06
C GLY A 36 15.41 6.36 -12.11
N VAL A 37 15.96 5.72 -11.07
CA VAL A 37 16.06 4.26 -10.99
C VAL A 37 14.65 3.67 -11.02
N SER A 38 14.42 2.59 -11.79
CA SER A 38 13.10 1.97 -11.83
C SER A 38 12.75 1.31 -10.49
N PRO A 39 11.45 1.21 -10.13
CA PRO A 39 11.04 0.54 -8.88
C PRO A 39 11.56 -0.90 -8.78
N SER A 40 11.61 -1.63 -9.89
CA SER A 40 12.13 -3.01 -9.92
C SER A 40 13.64 -3.08 -9.65
N ALA A 41 14.42 -2.13 -10.16
CA ALA A 41 15.86 -2.05 -9.91
C ALA A 41 16.17 -1.59 -8.47
N ALA A 42 15.35 -0.71 -7.90
CA ALA A 42 15.55 -0.18 -6.54
C ALA A 42 15.17 -1.18 -5.44
N ASN A 43 14.25 -2.12 -5.70
CA ASN A 43 13.69 -3.02 -4.68
C ASN A 43 14.57 -4.23 -4.32
N THR A 44 15.58 -4.59 -5.11
CA THR A 44 16.20 -5.92 -4.98
C THR A 44 17.43 -5.98 -4.08
N THR A 45 18.19 -4.88 -3.91
CA THR A 45 19.45 -4.85 -3.11
C THR A 45 20.04 -3.45 -2.82
N THR A 46 19.21 -2.40 -2.77
CA THR A 46 19.72 -1.04 -2.53
C THR A 46 20.49 -0.93 -1.22
N ARG A 47 21.72 -0.42 -1.27
CA ARG A 47 22.53 -0.09 -0.08
C ARG A 47 23.38 1.15 -0.31
N MET A 48 23.50 1.99 0.72
CA MET A 48 24.48 3.07 0.78
C MET A 48 25.87 2.47 0.96
N VAL A 49 26.84 2.96 0.18
CA VAL A 49 28.25 2.58 0.28
C VAL A 49 29.11 3.75 0.75
N ASP A 50 28.67 4.98 0.48
CA ASP A 50 29.40 6.17 0.90
C ASP A 50 28.50 7.38 1.19
N ILE A 51 29.04 8.31 1.96
CA ILE A 51 28.45 9.63 2.23
C ILE A 51 29.56 10.63 2.54
N ASP A 52 29.47 11.82 1.95
CA ASP A 52 30.32 12.98 2.23
C ASP A 52 29.46 14.24 2.43
N LEU A 53 30.07 15.42 2.49
CA LEU A 53 29.36 16.68 2.72
C LEU A 53 28.49 17.12 1.53
N ALA A 54 28.73 16.59 0.33
CA ALA A 54 28.08 17.03 -0.91
C ALA A 54 27.19 15.94 -1.54
N SER A 55 27.35 14.67 -1.16
CA SER A 55 26.64 13.57 -1.82
C SER A 55 26.50 12.33 -0.94
N ILE A 56 25.55 11.47 -1.33
CA ILE A 56 25.51 10.06 -0.93
C ILE A 56 25.81 9.19 -2.14
N THR A 57 26.52 8.09 -1.92
CA THR A 57 26.74 7.05 -2.93
C THR A 57 26.03 5.78 -2.48
N ALA A 58 25.19 5.24 -3.35
CA ALA A 58 24.48 3.99 -3.13
C ALA A 58 24.59 3.08 -4.34
N VAL A 59 24.32 1.81 -4.15
CA VAL A 59 24.40 0.79 -5.21
C VAL A 59 23.12 0.00 -5.27
N THR A 60 22.76 -0.42 -6.49
CA THR A 60 21.65 -1.36 -6.77
C THR A 60 22.20 -2.59 -7.49
N GLY A 61 21.50 -3.72 -7.42
CA GLY A 61 21.93 -4.98 -8.02
C GLY A 61 22.79 -5.84 -7.09
N ARG A 62 23.14 -7.03 -7.57
CA ARG A 62 24.00 -8.00 -6.87
C ARG A 62 25.25 -8.18 -7.71
N GLU A 63 26.36 -8.54 -7.07
CA GLU A 63 27.55 -8.91 -7.83
C GLU A 63 27.23 -10.08 -8.78
N PRO A 64 27.76 -10.04 -10.03
CA PRO A 64 28.70 -9.06 -10.58
C PRO A 64 28.08 -7.75 -11.12
N ASP A 65 26.76 -7.69 -11.29
CA ASP A 65 26.02 -6.59 -11.92
C ASP A 65 25.63 -5.49 -10.93
N LEU A 66 26.63 -4.84 -10.34
CA LEU A 66 26.43 -3.73 -9.42
C LEU A 66 26.37 -2.39 -10.18
N HIS A 67 25.34 -1.59 -9.91
CA HIS A 67 25.22 -0.23 -10.45
C HIS A 67 25.38 0.80 -9.35
N THR A 68 26.33 1.72 -9.53
CA THR A 68 26.62 2.80 -8.57
C THR A 68 25.86 4.07 -8.95
N HIS A 69 25.23 4.68 -7.95
CA HIS A 69 24.45 5.90 -8.07
C HIS A 69 24.97 6.92 -7.07
N VAL A 70 25.16 8.15 -7.54
CA VAL A 70 25.54 9.30 -6.71
C VAL A 70 24.38 10.27 -6.68
N VAL A 71 23.97 10.67 -5.48
CA VAL A 71 22.91 11.66 -5.27
C VAL A 71 23.51 12.90 -4.60
N PRO A 72 23.47 14.07 -5.24
CA PRO A 72 23.94 15.30 -4.62
C PRO A 72 23.02 15.75 -3.49
N LEU A 73 23.61 16.28 -2.43
CA LEU A 73 22.93 16.98 -1.35
C LEU A 73 22.73 18.44 -1.80
N ASP A 74 21.49 18.86 -2.06
CA ASP A 74 21.12 20.27 -2.29
C ASP A 74 20.22 20.88 -1.18
N PRO A 75 20.73 21.79 -0.32
CA PRO A 75 22.11 22.31 -0.28
C PRO A 75 23.16 21.30 0.26
N PRO A 76 24.46 21.49 0.01
CA PRO A 76 25.51 20.71 0.66
C PRO A 76 25.50 20.89 2.19
N MET A 77 26.03 19.91 2.94
CA MET A 77 26.19 20.02 4.39
C MET A 77 27.34 20.96 4.73
N ALA A 78 27.14 21.82 5.73
CA ALA A 78 28.19 22.70 6.23
C ALA A 78 29.13 21.94 7.19
N LYS A 79 28.58 20.99 7.95
CA LYS A 79 29.31 20.14 8.90
C LYS A 79 28.68 18.76 8.99
N TRP A 80 29.44 17.78 9.47
CA TRP A 80 29.00 16.39 9.55
C TRP A 80 27.75 16.17 10.42
N ASP A 81 27.50 17.04 11.39
CA ASP A 81 26.31 16.95 12.25
C ASP A 81 24.99 17.19 11.50
N ASP A 82 25.05 17.85 10.34
CA ASP A 82 23.86 18.15 9.52
C ASP A 82 23.32 16.90 8.78
N ARG A 83 24.10 15.81 8.73
CA ARG A 83 23.80 14.58 7.95
C ARG A 83 22.44 14.00 8.23
N ARG A 84 22.01 14.03 9.49
CA ARG A 84 20.75 13.43 9.90
C ARG A 84 19.60 14.20 9.27
N GLN A 85 19.59 15.52 9.44
CA GLN A 85 18.56 16.37 8.86
C GLN A 85 18.56 16.24 7.34
N ARG A 86 19.76 16.16 6.73
CA ARG A 86 19.89 16.02 5.29
C ARG A 86 19.27 14.76 4.71
N LEU A 87 19.52 13.62 5.34
CA LEU A 87 18.94 12.36 4.93
C LEU A 87 17.41 12.35 5.14
N ILE A 88 16.92 13.00 6.20
CA ILE A 88 15.47 13.17 6.44
C ILE A 88 14.85 14.01 5.32
N ASP A 89 15.40 15.18 5.03
CA ASP A 89 14.86 16.09 4.01
C ASP A 89 14.80 15.43 2.63
N MET A 90 15.87 14.73 2.24
CA MET A 90 15.92 13.98 0.97
C MET A 90 14.89 12.86 0.93
N THR A 91 14.76 12.10 2.03
CA THR A 91 13.77 11.03 2.14
C THR A 91 12.36 11.58 1.99
N MET A 92 12.07 12.70 2.63
CA MET A 92 10.77 13.37 2.56
C MET A 92 10.47 13.89 1.15
N ALA A 93 11.45 14.52 0.49
CA ALA A 93 11.31 14.99 -0.89
C ALA A 93 11.04 13.83 -1.85
N ALA A 94 11.80 12.74 -1.75
CA ALA A 94 11.64 11.57 -2.60
C ALA A 94 10.27 10.88 -2.40
N ARG A 95 9.87 10.68 -1.14
CA ARG A 95 8.55 10.13 -0.79
C ARG A 95 7.40 11.00 -1.35
N ALA A 96 7.49 12.31 -1.18
CA ALA A 96 6.50 13.26 -1.71
C ALA A 96 6.40 13.20 -3.23
N ALA A 97 7.55 13.21 -3.93
CA ALA A 97 7.60 13.16 -5.39
C ALA A 97 7.06 11.84 -5.98
N LEU A 98 7.30 10.72 -5.29
CA LEU A 98 6.82 9.40 -5.72
C LEU A 98 5.37 9.10 -5.28
N GLY A 99 4.74 9.98 -4.51
CA GLY A 99 3.44 9.73 -3.90
C GLY A 99 3.46 8.56 -2.89
N VAL A 100 4.64 8.18 -2.39
CA VAL A 100 4.81 7.09 -1.43
C VAL A 100 4.67 7.65 -0.02
N VAL A 101 3.57 7.28 0.64
CA VAL A 101 3.33 7.63 2.04
C VAL A 101 3.86 6.50 2.92
N THR A 102 5.14 6.56 3.30
CA THR A 102 5.71 5.69 4.33
C THR A 102 5.63 6.34 5.72
N PRO A 103 5.52 5.55 6.81
CA PRO A 103 5.40 6.08 8.15
C PRO A 103 6.61 6.99 8.47
N GLU A 104 6.34 8.19 8.97
CA GLU A 104 7.33 8.88 9.80
C GLU A 104 7.28 8.19 11.16
N GLY A 105 8.38 7.56 11.60
CA GLY A 105 8.38 6.90 12.90
C GLY A 105 9.39 5.77 13.14
N GLU A 106 10.51 5.74 12.43
CA GLU A 106 11.65 4.90 12.82
C GLU A 106 12.89 5.80 12.87
N GLY A 107 12.97 6.66 13.89
CA GLY A 107 14.03 7.65 13.99
C GLY A 107 13.69 8.77 14.96
N ASP A 108 13.86 8.50 16.25
CA ASP A 108 13.70 9.42 17.37
C ASP A 108 14.38 10.78 17.14
N HIS A 109 13.61 11.87 17.26
CA HIS A 109 13.95 13.31 17.30
C HIS A 109 13.43 14.15 16.11
N GLY A 110 12.29 14.81 16.33
CA GLY A 110 11.86 15.99 15.56
C GLY A 110 10.36 16.03 15.25
N ALA A 111 9.57 16.74 16.07
CA ALA A 111 8.20 17.21 15.84
C ALA A 111 7.16 16.19 15.30
N ALA A 112 6.31 15.71 16.21
CA ALA A 112 5.24 14.77 15.96
C ALA A 112 4.13 15.28 15.02
N HIS A 113 3.99 14.63 13.86
CA HIS A 113 2.68 14.33 13.28
C HIS A 113 2.60 12.83 12.97
N GLY A 114 2.51 12.02 14.03
CA GLY A 114 2.40 10.56 13.94
C GLY A 114 1.23 10.16 13.04
N ARG A 115 1.53 9.58 11.87
CA ARG A 115 0.51 9.11 10.93
C ARG A 115 -0.09 7.78 11.41
N VAL A 116 -1.39 7.62 11.19
CA VAL A 116 -2.13 6.41 11.51
C VAL A 116 -1.71 5.24 10.63
N LEU A 117 -1.40 4.11 11.26
CA LEU A 117 -1.15 2.84 10.58
C LEU A 117 -2.26 1.83 10.87
N VAL A 118 -2.83 1.27 9.82
CA VAL A 118 -3.82 0.20 9.93
C VAL A 118 -3.10 -1.14 9.92
N LYS A 119 -2.94 -1.75 11.11
CA LYS A 119 -2.15 -2.97 11.29
C LYS A 119 -2.90 -4.28 10.97
N GLY A 120 -4.21 -4.23 10.75
CA GLY A 120 -5.02 -5.43 10.65
C GLY A 120 -6.30 -5.27 9.84
N PHE A 121 -6.94 -6.42 9.60
CA PHE A 121 -8.26 -6.48 8.98
C PHE A 121 -9.36 -6.40 10.03
N TYR A 122 -10.47 -5.76 9.66
CA TYR A 122 -11.67 -5.69 10.48
C TYR A 122 -12.83 -6.23 9.66
N PRO A 123 -13.55 -7.29 10.08
CA PRO A 123 -14.64 -7.86 9.29
C PRO A 123 -15.83 -6.90 9.15
N PRO A 124 -16.72 -7.13 8.15
CA PRO A 124 -17.98 -6.40 8.02
C PRO A 124 -18.80 -6.41 9.32
N ARG A 125 -19.49 -5.29 9.60
CA ARG A 125 -20.32 -5.11 10.80
C ARG A 125 -21.65 -4.48 10.45
N GLY A 126 -22.70 -4.87 11.17
CA GLY A 126 -24.03 -4.28 11.02
C GLY A 126 -24.53 -4.33 9.58
N ALA A 127 -24.82 -3.16 9.00
CA ALA A 127 -25.36 -3.04 7.65
C ALA A 127 -24.40 -3.48 6.53
N ASP A 128 -23.08 -3.56 6.78
CA ASP A 128 -22.09 -4.01 5.79
C ASP A 128 -22.42 -5.43 5.27
N TRP A 129 -23.01 -6.26 6.14
CA TRP A 129 -23.41 -7.63 5.80
C TRP A 129 -24.47 -7.70 4.70
N ILE A 130 -25.29 -6.65 4.53
CA ILE A 130 -26.30 -6.62 3.47
C ILE A 130 -25.62 -6.64 2.10
N SER A 131 -24.61 -5.80 1.91
CA SER A 131 -23.85 -5.76 0.65
C SER A 131 -23.05 -7.04 0.45
N PHE A 132 -22.36 -7.49 1.51
CA PHE A 132 -21.58 -8.74 1.48
C PHE A 132 -22.44 -9.92 1.00
N VAL A 133 -23.62 -10.10 1.60
CA VAL A 133 -24.52 -11.20 1.27
C VAL A 133 -25.10 -11.02 -0.14
N ALA A 134 -25.48 -9.80 -0.55
CA ALA A 134 -26.06 -9.57 -1.87
C ALA A 134 -25.08 -9.90 -3.00
N VAL A 135 -23.84 -9.43 -2.92
CA VAL A 135 -22.82 -9.70 -3.94
C VAL A 135 -22.36 -11.16 -3.89
N SER A 136 -22.19 -11.74 -2.70
CA SER A 136 -21.87 -13.17 -2.56
C SER A 136 -22.99 -14.04 -3.15
N PHE A 137 -24.25 -13.69 -2.93
CA PHE A 137 -25.40 -14.36 -3.51
C PHE A 137 -25.40 -14.26 -5.04
N TYR A 138 -25.05 -13.11 -5.61
CA TYR A 138 -24.87 -12.98 -7.06
C TYR A 138 -23.85 -13.99 -7.62
N TRP A 139 -22.70 -14.15 -6.98
CA TRP A 139 -21.70 -15.14 -7.41
C TRP A 139 -22.21 -16.58 -7.32
N VAL A 140 -23.04 -16.90 -6.32
CA VAL A 140 -23.73 -18.19 -6.20
C VAL A 140 -24.74 -18.37 -7.34
N CYS A 141 -25.54 -17.35 -7.66
CA CYS A 141 -26.47 -17.38 -8.79
C CYS A 141 -25.74 -17.62 -10.11
N LEU A 142 -24.62 -16.93 -10.33
CA LEU A 142 -23.77 -17.10 -11.51
C LEU A 142 -23.24 -18.52 -11.63
N ALA A 143 -22.76 -19.09 -10.53
CA ALA A 143 -22.30 -20.48 -10.49
C ALA A 143 -23.46 -21.45 -10.79
N ALA A 144 -24.65 -21.22 -10.23
CA ALA A 144 -25.82 -22.05 -10.46
C ALA A 144 -26.30 -22.03 -11.93
N VAL A 145 -26.28 -20.86 -12.57
CA VAL A 145 -26.59 -20.70 -14.01
C VAL A 145 -25.56 -21.45 -14.85
N ARG A 146 -24.26 -21.22 -14.62
CA ARG A 146 -23.19 -21.81 -15.44
C ARG A 146 -23.01 -23.31 -15.22
N ALA A 147 -23.37 -23.82 -14.05
CA ALA A 147 -23.41 -25.25 -13.76
C ALA A 147 -24.67 -25.94 -14.33
N GLY A 148 -25.60 -25.20 -14.93
CA GLY A 148 -26.87 -25.73 -15.44
C GLY A 148 -27.88 -26.12 -14.37
N VAL A 149 -27.59 -25.85 -13.09
CA VAL A 149 -28.50 -26.16 -11.97
C VAL A 149 -29.77 -25.30 -12.05
N ALA A 150 -29.67 -24.08 -12.57
CA ALA A 150 -30.81 -23.18 -12.77
C ALA A 150 -31.47 -23.30 -14.16
N ALA A 151 -31.13 -24.32 -14.97
CA ALA A 151 -31.70 -24.52 -16.30
C ALA A 151 -33.14 -25.03 -16.26
N GLU A 152 -33.90 -24.82 -17.34
CA GLU A 152 -35.25 -25.37 -17.51
C GLU A 152 -35.28 -26.89 -17.31
N GLY A 153 -36.34 -27.38 -16.68
CA GLY A 153 -36.51 -28.81 -16.38
C GLY A 153 -35.75 -29.34 -15.17
N THR A 154 -34.91 -28.52 -14.50
CA THR A 154 -34.35 -28.87 -13.18
C THR A 154 -35.31 -28.47 -12.05
N GLY A 155 -35.07 -28.96 -10.84
CA GLY A 155 -35.87 -28.57 -9.67
C GLY A 155 -35.78 -27.07 -9.35
N LEU A 156 -34.58 -26.48 -9.48
CA LEU A 156 -34.40 -25.04 -9.29
C LEU A 156 -34.96 -24.24 -10.48
N GLY A 157 -34.78 -24.73 -11.71
CA GLY A 157 -35.35 -24.14 -12.91
C GLY A 157 -36.87 -24.07 -12.86
N GLY A 158 -37.55 -25.17 -12.50
CA GLY A 158 -39.00 -25.19 -12.35
C GLY A 158 -39.53 -24.25 -11.26
N TRP A 159 -38.76 -24.04 -10.18
CA TRP A 159 -39.09 -23.03 -9.18
C TRP A 159 -38.94 -21.60 -9.73
N LEU A 160 -37.90 -21.35 -10.54
CA LEU A 160 -37.71 -20.08 -11.23
C LEU A 160 -38.80 -19.84 -12.29
N ASP A 161 -39.21 -20.86 -13.04
CA ASP A 161 -40.31 -20.77 -14.02
C ASP A 161 -41.64 -20.38 -13.36
N TRP A 162 -41.85 -20.81 -12.12
CA TRP A 162 -43.04 -20.47 -11.35
C TRP A 162 -43.04 -19.03 -10.82
N GLY A 163 -41.89 -18.52 -10.38
CA GLY A 163 -41.82 -17.30 -9.56
C GLY A 163 -40.98 -16.15 -10.11
N PHE A 164 -40.07 -16.40 -11.05
CA PHE A 164 -39.14 -15.41 -11.58
C PHE A 164 -39.64 -14.83 -12.93
N PRO A 165 -39.51 -13.51 -13.17
CA PRO A 165 -39.89 -12.93 -14.46
C PRO A 165 -39.17 -13.60 -15.63
N TYR A 166 -39.95 -14.11 -16.60
CA TYR A 166 -39.46 -14.88 -17.74
C TYR A 166 -38.77 -16.21 -17.38
N GLY A 167 -39.05 -16.74 -16.20
CA GLY A 167 -38.63 -18.06 -15.76
C GLY A 167 -37.12 -18.27 -15.63
N ALA A 168 -36.70 -19.53 -15.71
CA ALA A 168 -35.30 -19.94 -15.67
C ALA A 168 -34.46 -19.25 -16.77
N GLY A 169 -35.00 -19.13 -17.98
CA GLY A 169 -34.36 -18.43 -19.09
C GLY A 169 -34.11 -16.94 -18.80
N GLY A 170 -35.11 -16.25 -18.27
CA GLY A 170 -35.01 -14.85 -17.85
C GLY A 170 -33.98 -14.62 -16.75
N PHE A 171 -33.98 -15.50 -15.75
CA PHE A 171 -33.01 -15.49 -14.66
C PHE A 171 -31.58 -15.67 -15.20
N GLY A 172 -31.36 -16.67 -16.05
CA GLY A 172 -30.05 -16.93 -16.67
C GLY A 172 -29.56 -15.73 -17.48
N TRP A 173 -30.43 -15.15 -18.31
CA TRP A 173 -30.11 -13.94 -19.06
C TRP A 173 -29.70 -12.78 -18.16
N LEU A 174 -30.46 -12.50 -17.09
CA LEU A 174 -30.17 -11.38 -16.19
C LEU A 174 -28.82 -11.55 -15.52
N VAL A 175 -28.56 -12.74 -14.97
CA VAL A 175 -27.32 -13.06 -14.24
C VAL A 175 -26.09 -12.93 -15.15
N GLU A 176 -26.19 -13.40 -16.39
CA GLU A 176 -25.13 -13.27 -17.41
C GLU A 176 -24.98 -11.82 -17.89
N ALA A 177 -26.08 -11.09 -18.10
CA ALA A 177 -26.05 -9.71 -18.57
C ALA A 177 -25.34 -8.76 -17.59
N ILE A 178 -25.53 -8.96 -16.27
CA ILE A 178 -24.91 -8.12 -15.24
C ILE A 178 -23.50 -8.56 -14.86
N PHE A 179 -23.00 -9.68 -15.38
CA PHE A 179 -21.67 -10.21 -15.04
C PHE A 179 -20.53 -9.25 -15.31
N VAL A 180 -20.44 -8.75 -16.56
CA VAL A 180 -19.35 -7.85 -16.94
C VAL A 180 -19.40 -6.54 -16.14
N PRO A 181 -20.55 -5.85 -15.99
CA PRO A 181 -20.66 -4.68 -15.12
C PRO A 181 -20.26 -4.95 -13.67
N VAL A 182 -20.80 -6.00 -13.03
CA VAL A 182 -20.52 -6.32 -11.63
C VAL A 182 -19.03 -6.61 -11.44
N LEU A 183 -18.45 -7.48 -12.26
CA LEU A 183 -17.02 -7.79 -12.19
C LEU A 183 -16.16 -6.54 -12.39
N GLY A 184 -16.49 -5.71 -13.38
CA GLY A 184 -15.75 -4.48 -13.67
C GLY A 184 -15.76 -3.49 -12.49
N ILE A 185 -16.93 -3.28 -11.88
CA ILE A 185 -17.08 -2.40 -10.72
C ILE A 185 -16.25 -2.91 -9.55
N HIS A 186 -16.37 -4.18 -9.18
CA HIS A 186 -15.67 -4.73 -8.02
C HIS A 186 -14.14 -4.80 -8.22
N LEU A 187 -13.67 -5.10 -9.44
CA LEU A 187 -12.23 -5.00 -9.74
C LEU A 187 -11.73 -3.56 -9.67
N GLY A 188 -12.54 -2.60 -10.16
CA GLY A 188 -12.25 -1.17 -10.04
C GLY A 188 -12.17 -0.72 -8.58
N GLU A 189 -13.10 -1.16 -7.73
CA GLU A 189 -13.12 -0.89 -6.30
C GLU A 189 -11.91 -1.49 -5.57
N VAL A 190 -11.55 -2.75 -5.89
CA VAL A 190 -10.33 -3.40 -5.37
C VAL A 190 -9.09 -2.57 -5.70
N PHE A 191 -8.94 -2.18 -6.97
CA PHE A 191 -7.81 -1.37 -7.42
C PHE A 191 -7.79 0.00 -6.72
N TRP A 192 -8.95 0.63 -6.58
CA TRP A 192 -9.08 1.94 -5.96
C TRP A 192 -8.76 1.89 -4.46
N LEU A 193 -9.29 0.91 -3.71
CA LEU A 193 -9.01 0.74 -2.28
C LEU A 193 -7.51 0.53 -2.03
N GLU A 194 -6.86 -0.29 -2.84
CA GLU A 194 -5.43 -0.56 -2.74
C GLU A 194 -4.60 0.73 -2.90
N ARG A 195 -4.87 1.48 -3.97
CA ARG A 195 -4.09 2.68 -4.32
C ARG A 195 -4.32 3.85 -3.38
N THR A 196 -5.53 4.02 -2.87
CA THR A 196 -5.92 5.22 -2.13
C THR A 196 -5.90 5.05 -0.61
N ARG A 197 -6.04 3.81 -0.12
CA ARG A 197 -6.16 3.52 1.32
C ARG A 197 -5.12 2.52 1.82
N LEU A 198 -5.09 1.30 1.30
CA LEU A 198 -4.24 0.25 1.88
C LEU A 198 -2.76 0.65 1.83
N SER A 199 -2.27 1.02 0.65
CA SER A 199 -0.90 1.52 0.47
C SER A 199 -0.63 2.80 1.26
N ARG A 200 -1.61 3.70 1.35
CA ARG A 200 -1.49 4.99 2.05
C ARG A 200 -1.41 4.86 3.57
N TYR A 201 -2.12 3.91 4.16
CA TYR A 201 -2.23 3.73 5.62
C TYR A 201 -1.40 2.53 6.13
N GLY A 202 -0.38 2.15 5.36
CA GLY A 202 0.65 1.21 5.80
C GLY A 202 0.23 -0.26 5.86
N VAL A 203 -0.82 -0.65 5.14
CA VAL A 203 -1.18 -2.06 5.00
C VAL A 203 -0.19 -2.70 4.03
N ALA A 204 0.72 -3.54 4.56
CA ALA A 204 1.77 -4.17 3.77
C ALA A 204 1.18 -5.06 2.66
N ARG A 205 1.57 -4.78 1.41
CA ARG A 205 1.12 -5.54 0.24
C ARG A 205 1.53 -7.01 0.37
N GLY A 206 0.61 -7.91 0.07
CA GLY A 206 0.82 -9.36 0.22
C GLY A 206 0.70 -9.89 1.66
N SER A 207 0.49 -9.03 2.66
CA SER A 207 0.15 -9.48 4.00
C SER A 207 -1.23 -10.13 4.06
N THR A 208 -1.49 -10.93 5.08
CA THR A 208 -2.84 -11.49 5.32
C THR A 208 -3.90 -10.39 5.43
N ALA A 209 -3.59 -9.29 6.13
CA ALA A 209 -4.51 -8.16 6.23
C ALA A 209 -4.82 -7.55 4.87
N TRP A 210 -3.82 -7.43 4.00
CA TRP A 210 -3.99 -6.95 2.64
C TRP A 210 -4.96 -7.82 1.83
N PHE A 211 -4.74 -9.14 1.81
CA PHE A 211 -5.64 -10.07 1.11
C PHE A 211 -7.07 -10.03 1.66
N LEU A 212 -7.22 -9.95 2.98
CA LEU A 212 -8.54 -9.86 3.61
C LEU A 212 -9.27 -8.57 3.22
N TRP A 213 -8.56 -7.44 3.17
CA TRP A 213 -9.14 -6.18 2.70
C TRP A 213 -9.56 -6.24 1.24
N LEU A 214 -8.74 -6.86 0.36
CA LEU A 214 -9.08 -7.02 -1.05
C LEU A 214 -10.28 -7.94 -1.27
N GLY A 215 -10.32 -9.09 -0.59
CA GLY A 215 -11.45 -10.01 -0.69
C GLY A 215 -12.74 -9.39 -0.15
N SER A 216 -12.62 -8.64 0.95
CA SER A 216 -13.74 -7.94 1.57
C SER A 216 -14.32 -6.85 0.66
N VAL A 217 -13.49 -6.00 0.05
CA VAL A 217 -14.01 -4.98 -0.90
C VAL A 217 -14.53 -5.61 -2.19
N PHE A 218 -13.99 -6.74 -2.63
CA PHE A 218 -14.53 -7.46 -3.78
C PHE A 218 -15.94 -8.02 -3.52
N LEU A 219 -16.26 -8.36 -2.27
CA LEU A 219 -17.57 -8.91 -1.88
C LEU A 219 -18.52 -7.85 -1.30
N GLU A 220 -18.03 -6.72 -0.83
CA GLU A 220 -18.87 -5.68 -0.22
C GLU A 220 -19.01 -4.45 -1.13
N GLY A 221 -17.95 -4.10 -1.86
CA GLY A 221 -17.80 -2.83 -2.55
C GLY A 221 -17.60 -1.65 -1.59
N LEU A 222 -18.30 -0.54 -1.85
CA LEU A 222 -18.24 0.72 -1.08
C LEU A 222 -18.27 0.61 0.47
N PRO A 223 -19.06 -0.26 1.12
CA PRO A 223 -19.04 -0.39 2.58
C PRO A 223 -17.65 -0.68 3.16
N ALA A 224 -16.81 -1.45 2.43
CA ALA A 224 -15.44 -1.71 2.86
C ALA A 224 -14.59 -0.42 2.91
N PHE A 225 -14.84 0.54 2.02
CA PHE A 225 -14.20 1.86 2.07
C PHE A 225 -14.60 2.64 3.31
N PHE A 226 -15.90 2.73 3.60
CA PHE A 226 -16.39 3.46 4.76
C PHE A 226 -15.90 2.84 6.07
N ARG A 227 -15.81 1.51 6.12
CA ARG A 227 -15.24 0.78 7.24
C ARG A 227 -13.75 1.08 7.40
N PHE A 228 -12.97 1.06 6.32
CA PHE A 228 -11.56 1.43 6.36
C PHE A 228 -11.36 2.86 6.86
N ASP A 229 -12.08 3.83 6.27
CA ASP A 229 -11.99 5.23 6.65
C ASP A 229 -12.44 5.44 8.11
N GLY A 230 -13.41 4.65 8.60
CA GLY A 230 -13.83 4.63 10.00
C GLY A 230 -12.74 4.14 10.95
N VAL A 231 -11.99 3.11 10.58
CA VAL A 231 -10.83 2.61 11.34
C VAL A 231 -9.75 3.69 11.41
N VAL A 232 -9.43 4.33 10.28
CA VAL A 232 -8.45 5.42 10.22
C VAL A 232 -8.84 6.54 11.16
N ARG A 233 -10.06 7.08 11.03
CA ARG A 233 -10.57 8.15 11.93
C ARG A 233 -10.51 7.76 13.40
N GLY A 234 -10.77 6.49 13.71
CA GLY A 234 -10.70 5.97 15.08
C GLY A 234 -9.28 5.94 15.64
N LEU A 235 -8.28 5.67 14.79
CA LEU A 235 -6.88 5.69 15.16
C LEU A 235 -6.34 7.12 15.26
N GLU A 236 -6.79 8.05 14.40
CA GLU A 236 -6.40 9.46 14.41
C GLU A 236 -6.80 10.09 15.77
N ARG A 237 -8.06 9.92 16.19
CA ARG A 237 -8.54 10.38 17.50
C ARG A 237 -7.75 9.79 18.68
N LYS A 238 -7.28 8.54 18.58
CA LYS A 238 -6.49 7.91 19.64
C LYS A 238 -5.08 8.51 19.73
N LEU A 239 -4.48 8.91 18.62
CA LEU A 239 -3.19 9.59 18.58
C LEU A 239 -3.31 11.00 19.15
N GLU A 240 -4.32 11.78 18.73
CA GLU A 240 -4.58 13.12 19.26
C GLU A 240 -4.75 13.12 20.79
N ARG A 241 -5.48 12.14 21.33
CA ARG A 241 -5.68 12.02 22.78
C ARG A 241 -4.41 11.64 23.55
N LYS A 242 -3.45 10.95 22.92
CA LYS A 242 -2.18 10.57 23.55
C LYS A 242 -1.12 11.68 23.47
N GLY A 243 -1.28 12.61 22.54
CA GLY A 243 -0.40 13.77 22.37
C GLY A 243 -0.80 15.00 23.19
N LYS A 244 -1.97 14.97 23.85
CA LYS A 244 -2.40 15.93 24.88
C LYS A 244 -2.06 15.37 26.26
#